data_AF-A0A3E2GYV7-F1
#
_entry.id   AF-A0A3E2GYV7-F1
#
_cell.length_a   1.000
_cell.length_b   1.000
_cell.length_c   1.000
_cell.angle_alpha   90.00
_cell.angle_beta   90.00
_cell.angle_gamma   90.00
#
_symmetry.space_group_name_H-M   'P 1'
#
loop_
_entity.id
_entity.type
_entity.pdbx_description
1 polymer ?
#
loop_
_entity_poly.entity_id
_entity_poly.type
_entity_poly.pdbx_seq_one_letter_code
_entity_poly.pdbx_strand_id
1 'polypeptide(L)'
;MKLLDLYARRNSLPKYTAGPPPPDHILALIILTELRYESFTPNHIRVPRHLENFSEPLQLGIHIAIFAVLQALPQSYPTVLAFEVQLAIYILWTTLQLILRYKSSPALFGPLYRADSLTGFWSETWHNAFASPCTSLAYAPLRKTLPKYGVPVQVARSLGVLGAFVLMA
;
A
#
# COMPACT_ATOMS: atom_id res chain seq x y z
N MET A 1 5.85 -9.90 -6.12
CA MET A 1 6.84 -9.85 -5.02
C MET A 1 7.73 -11.09 -4.95
N LYS A 2 7.17 -12.31 -4.93
CA LYS A 2 7.92 -13.59 -4.88
C LYS A 2 8.97 -13.80 -5.98
N LEU A 3 8.67 -13.42 -7.22
CA LEU A 3 9.58 -13.60 -8.37
C LEU A 3 10.86 -12.77 -8.25
N LEU A 4 10.76 -11.54 -7.72
CA LEU A 4 11.89 -10.66 -7.44
C LEU A 4 12.72 -11.13 -6.24
N ASP A 5 12.07 -11.65 -5.19
CA ASP A 5 12.74 -12.25 -4.03
C ASP A 5 13.45 -13.57 -4.40
N LEU A 6 12.82 -14.40 -5.24
CA LEU A 6 13.42 -15.59 -5.88
C LEU A 6 14.66 -15.21 -6.69
N TYR A 7 14.58 -14.15 -7.50
CA TYR A 7 15.72 -13.66 -8.29
C TYR A 7 16.86 -13.12 -7.41
N ALA A 8 16.53 -12.44 -6.31
CA ALA A 8 17.51 -11.97 -5.34
C ALA A 8 18.21 -13.14 -4.61
N ARG A 9 17.47 -14.21 -4.32
CA ARG A 9 17.94 -15.43 -3.65
C ARG A 9 18.34 -16.55 -4.61
N ARG A 10 18.57 -16.24 -5.89
CA ARG A 10 18.85 -17.24 -6.95
C ARG A 10 20.02 -18.18 -6.64
N ASN A 11 20.97 -17.75 -5.81
CA ASN A 11 22.14 -18.54 -5.41
C ASN A 11 21.95 -19.28 -4.06
N SER A 12 20.81 -19.08 -3.39
CA SER A 12 20.52 -19.61 -2.05
C SER A 12 19.01 -19.91 -1.92
N LEU A 13 18.47 -20.69 -2.86
CA LEU A 13 17.06 -21.04 -2.86
C LEU A 13 16.70 -21.96 -1.67
N PRO A 14 15.49 -21.84 -1.11
CA PRO A 14 15.06 -22.72 -0.05
C PRO A 14 15.04 -24.18 -0.51
N LYS A 15 15.57 -25.08 0.31
CA LYS A 15 15.54 -26.52 0.05
C LYS A 15 14.23 -27.12 0.58
N TYR A 16 13.65 -28.04 -0.19
CA TYR A 16 12.47 -28.80 0.24
C TYR A 16 12.85 -29.73 1.39
N THR A 17 12.16 -29.61 2.53
CA THR A 17 12.46 -30.37 3.76
C THR A 17 11.40 -31.41 4.13
N ALA A 18 10.27 -31.44 3.43
CA ALA A 18 9.14 -32.33 3.76
C ALA A 18 9.24 -33.73 3.11
N GLY A 19 10.46 -34.19 2.80
CA GLY A 19 10.73 -35.51 2.20
C GLY A 19 11.58 -35.42 0.92
N PRO A 20 11.50 -36.44 0.02
CA PRO A 20 12.22 -36.41 -1.24
C PRO A 20 11.77 -35.21 -2.09
N PRO A 21 12.72 -34.48 -2.73
CA PRO A 21 12.40 -33.28 -3.46
C PRO A 21 11.52 -33.60 -4.68
N PRO A 22 10.43 -32.86 -4.91
CA PRO A 22 9.63 -33.01 -6.11
C PRO A 22 10.40 -32.51 -7.35
N PRO A 23 9.95 -32.87 -8.57
CA PRO A 23 10.50 -32.35 -9.82
C PRO A 23 10.60 -30.81 -9.84
N ASP A 24 11.63 -30.28 -10.51
CA ASP A 24 11.99 -28.85 -10.47
C ASP A 24 10.84 -27.88 -10.80
N HIS A 25 9.96 -28.24 -11.73
CA HIS A 25 8.80 -27.40 -12.09
C HIS A 25 7.76 -27.34 -10.96
N ILE A 26 7.56 -28.44 -10.24
CA ILE A 26 6.68 -28.51 -9.06
C ILE A 26 7.33 -27.78 -7.90
N LEU A 27 8.64 -27.93 -7.70
CA LEU A 27 9.37 -27.18 -6.70
C LEU A 27 9.32 -25.67 -6.97
N ALA A 28 9.49 -25.24 -8.22
CA ALA A 28 9.36 -23.84 -8.62
C ALA A 28 7.95 -23.32 -8.34
N LEU A 29 6.90 -24.08 -8.68
CA LEU A 29 5.52 -23.74 -8.37
C LEU A 29 5.31 -23.63 -6.86
N ILE A 30 5.76 -24.63 -6.09
CA ILE A 30 5.68 -24.64 -4.63
C ILE A 30 6.36 -23.41 -4.06
N ILE A 31 7.60 -23.09 -4.42
CA ILE A 31 8.32 -21.92 -3.89
C ILE A 31 7.63 -20.62 -4.29
N LEU A 32 7.06 -20.54 -5.50
CA LEU A 32 6.31 -19.39 -5.98
C LEU A 32 5.01 -19.18 -5.16
N THR A 33 4.32 -20.28 -4.82
CA THR A 33 3.04 -20.28 -4.11
C THR A 33 3.16 -20.41 -2.59
N GLU A 34 4.34 -20.75 -2.06
CA GLU A 34 4.57 -20.97 -0.63
C GLU A 34 4.41 -19.63 0.08
N LEU A 35 3.24 -19.38 0.66
CA LEU A 35 2.97 -18.21 1.49
C LEU A 35 3.74 -18.38 2.81
N ARG A 36 5.06 -18.16 2.80
CA ARG A 36 5.87 -18.22 4.01
C ARG A 36 5.42 -17.10 4.94
N TYR A 37 5.03 -17.46 6.15
CA TYR A 37 4.79 -16.53 7.25
C TYR A 37 5.91 -15.48 7.37
N GLU A 38 7.16 -15.87 7.10
CA GLU A 38 8.35 -15.00 7.09
C GLU A 38 8.35 -13.94 5.98
N SER A 39 7.83 -14.25 4.78
CA SER A 39 7.60 -13.27 3.71
C SER A 39 6.50 -12.27 4.06
N PHE A 40 5.67 -12.61 5.06
CA PHE A 40 4.65 -11.77 5.68
C PHE A 40 5.03 -11.37 7.10
N THR A 41 6.30 -11.51 7.51
CA THR A 41 6.71 -10.92 8.78
C THR A 41 6.30 -9.47 8.68
N PRO A 42 5.39 -9.00 9.53
CA PRO A 42 5.02 -7.63 9.51
C PRO A 42 6.32 -6.93 9.88
N ASN A 43 6.99 -6.31 8.92
CA ASN A 43 7.60 -5.05 9.24
C ASN A 43 6.42 -4.28 9.82
N HIS A 44 6.32 -4.24 11.15
CA HIS A 44 5.42 -3.34 11.83
C HIS A 44 5.84 -2.00 11.27
N ILE A 45 5.10 -1.53 10.26
CA ILE A 45 5.22 -0.17 9.78
C ILE A 45 4.78 0.59 11.02
N ARG A 46 5.77 1.08 11.77
CA ARG A 46 5.52 1.86 12.97
C ARG A 46 4.60 2.97 12.51
N VAL A 47 3.35 2.87 12.94
CA VAL A 47 2.39 3.94 12.76
C VAL A 47 3.06 5.17 13.40
N PRO A 48 3.28 6.25 12.63
CA PRO A 48 3.86 7.47 13.19
C PRO A 48 3.14 7.83 14.49
N ARG A 49 3.88 8.22 15.55
CA ARG A 49 3.31 8.44 16.90
C ARG A 49 2.08 9.36 16.94
N HIS A 50 1.98 10.30 16.00
CA HIS A 50 0.84 11.20 15.89
C HIS A 50 -0.46 10.53 15.40
N LEU A 51 -0.39 9.28 14.94
CA LEU A 51 -1.50 8.47 14.41
C LEU A 51 -1.95 7.36 15.38
N GLU A 52 -1.32 7.20 16.56
CA GLU A 52 -1.67 6.14 17.53
C GLU A 52 -3.12 6.21 18.03
N ASN A 53 -3.72 7.41 18.05
CA ASN A 53 -5.11 7.62 18.49
C ASN A 53 -6.14 7.52 17.35
N PHE A 54 -5.76 7.07 16.16
CA PHE A 54 -6.66 6.96 15.02
C PHE A 54 -7.50 5.67 15.08
N SER A 55 -8.82 5.81 15.15
CA SER A 55 -9.77 4.69 15.12
C SER A 55 -10.45 4.58 13.77
N GLU A 56 -10.05 3.60 12.95
CA GLU A 56 -10.67 3.33 11.64
C GLU A 56 -12.17 3.03 11.73
N PRO A 57 -12.68 2.22 12.68
CA PRO A 57 -14.12 1.96 12.78
C PRO A 57 -14.93 3.22 13.10
N LEU A 58 -14.41 4.09 13.98
CA LEU A 58 -15.06 5.36 14.30
C LEU A 58 -15.10 6.27 13.07
N GLN A 59 -13.98 6.37 12.35
CA GLN A 59 -13.91 7.17 11.12
C GLN A 59 -14.85 6.61 10.06
N LEU A 60 -14.93 5.30 9.88
CA LEU A 60 -15.91 4.68 8.99
C LEU A 60 -17.34 5.08 9.36
N GLY A 61 -17.70 5.02 10.64
CA GLY A 61 -19.00 5.47 11.13
C GLY A 61 -19.30 6.94 10.81
N ILE A 62 -18.32 7.82 11.02
CA ILE A 62 -18.45 9.25 10.67
C ILE A 62 -18.68 9.44 9.17
N HIS A 63 -17.91 8.76 8.32
CA HIS A 63 -18.04 8.90 6.86
C HIS A 63 -19.38 8.34 6.35
N ILE A 64 -19.88 7.24 6.93
CA ILE A 64 -21.22 6.71 6.63
C ILE A 64 -22.30 7.72 7.03
N ALA A 65 -22.18 8.35 8.20
CA ALA A 65 -23.14 9.36 8.64
C ALA A 65 -23.15 10.58 7.71
N ILE A 66 -21.98 11.08 7.29
CA ILE A 66 -21.88 12.17 6.32
C ILE A 66 -22.50 11.75 4.98
N PHE A 67 -22.19 10.55 4.49
CA PHE A 67 -22.75 10.02 3.25
C PHE A 67 -24.28 9.98 3.30
N ALA A 68 -24.86 9.50 4.41
CA ALA A 68 -26.31 9.47 4.61
C ALA A 68 -26.94 10.88 4.64
N VAL A 69 -26.26 11.87 5.21
CA VAL A 69 -26.71 13.28 5.18
C VAL A 69 -26.68 13.83 3.75
N LEU A 70 -25.65 13.53 2.96
CA LEU A 70 -25.55 13.98 1.57
C LEU A 70 -26.68 13.43 0.70
N GLN A 71 -27.17 12.21 0.98
CA GLN A 71 -28.34 11.65 0.27
C GLN A 71 -29.60 12.53 0.40
N ALA A 72 -29.69 13.37 1.43
CA ALA A 72 -30.79 14.31 1.61
C ALA A 72 -30.62 15.64 0.86
N LEU A 73 -29.44 15.90 0.26
CA LEU A 73 -29.18 17.10 -0.53
C LEU A 73 -29.55 16.91 -2.01
N PRO A 74 -29.75 18.01 -2.77
CA PRO A 74 -30.10 17.89 -4.18
C PRO A 74 -28.96 17.28 -5.01
N GLN A 75 -29.24 16.12 -5.59
CA GLN A 75 -28.29 15.33 -6.41
C GLN A 75 -27.99 15.96 -7.79
N SER A 76 -28.70 17.03 -8.14
CA SER A 76 -28.39 17.83 -9.34
C SER A 76 -27.11 18.63 -9.20
N TYR A 77 -26.61 18.85 -7.98
CA TYR A 77 -25.36 19.58 -7.77
C TYR A 77 -24.15 18.67 -8.00
N PRO A 78 -23.27 18.97 -8.98
CA PRO A 78 -22.11 18.14 -9.27
C PRO A 78 -21.15 17.97 -8.09
N THR A 79 -21.10 18.96 -7.20
CA THR A 79 -20.27 18.93 -5.99
C THR A 79 -20.77 17.88 -5.00
N VAL A 80 -22.08 17.77 -4.78
CA VAL A 80 -22.69 16.75 -3.90
C VAL A 80 -22.34 15.36 -4.42
N LEU A 81 -22.56 15.13 -5.72
CA LEU A 81 -22.23 13.85 -6.36
C LEU A 81 -20.74 13.50 -6.26
N ALA A 82 -19.85 14.47 -6.46
CA ALA A 82 -18.40 14.25 -6.33
C ALA A 82 -18.00 13.84 -4.90
N PHE A 83 -18.55 14.50 -3.88
CA PHE A 83 -18.30 14.13 -2.49
C PHE A 83 -18.87 12.75 -2.15
N GLU A 84 -20.06 12.41 -2.66
CA GLU A 84 -20.65 11.09 -2.47
C GLU A 84 -19.81 9.97 -3.10
N VAL A 85 -19.31 10.16 -4.33
CA VAL A 85 -18.42 9.19 -4.98
C VAL A 85 -17.15 8.99 -4.15
N GLN A 86 -16.54 10.09 -3.67
CA GLN A 86 -15.33 9.99 -2.85
C GLN A 86 -15.59 9.28 -1.50
N LEU A 87 -16.71 9.57 -0.85
CA LEU A 87 -17.14 8.92 0.38
C LEU A 87 -17.47 7.44 0.15
N ALA A 88 -18.12 7.09 -0.96
CA ALA A 88 -18.43 5.71 -1.30
C ALA A 88 -17.15 4.88 -1.49
N ILE A 89 -16.15 5.43 -2.18
CA ILE A 89 -14.82 4.81 -2.30
C ILE A 89 -14.21 4.61 -0.90
N TYR A 90 -14.18 5.64 -0.06
CA TYR A 90 -13.64 5.52 1.30
C TYR A 90 -14.35 4.43 2.11
N ILE A 91 -15.68 4.43 2.13
CA ILE A 91 -16.51 3.50 2.90
C ILE A 91 -16.29 2.07 2.41
N LEU A 92 -16.35 1.83 1.10
CA LEU A 92 -16.20 0.49 0.51
C LEU A 92 -14.81 -0.08 0.82
N TRP A 93 -13.76 0.70 0.54
CA TRP A 93 -12.38 0.24 0.75
C TRP A 93 -12.04 0.06 2.23
N THR A 94 -12.50 0.96 3.11
CA THR A 94 -12.28 0.82 4.56
C THR A 94 -13.04 -0.38 5.13
N THR A 95 -14.27 -0.64 4.67
CA THR A 95 -15.06 -1.81 5.08
C THR A 95 -14.35 -3.10 4.67
N LEU A 96 -13.92 -3.20 3.42
CA LEU A 96 -13.14 -4.35 2.93
C LEU A 96 -11.84 -4.52 3.73
N GLN A 97 -11.10 -3.43 3.98
CA GLN A 97 -9.88 -3.47 4.79
C GLN A 97 -10.15 -3.99 6.20
N LEU A 98 -11.17 -3.50 6.89
CA LEU A 98 -11.47 -3.93 8.26
C LEU A 98 -11.85 -5.41 8.35
N ILE A 99 -12.47 -5.96 7.30
CA ILE A 99 -12.85 -7.38 7.22
C ILE A 99 -11.66 -8.25 6.81
N LEU A 100 -10.85 -7.80 5.85
CA LEU A 100 -9.86 -8.64 5.16
C LEU A 100 -8.41 -8.45 5.67
N ARG A 101 -8.10 -7.38 6.41
CA ARG A 101 -6.71 -7.09 6.78
C ARG A 101 -6.13 -8.06 7.80
N TYR A 102 -4.83 -8.25 7.73
CA TYR A 102 -4.06 -8.78 8.86
C TYR A 102 -4.02 -7.75 10.00
N LYS A 103 -4.11 -8.21 11.25
CA LYS A 103 -4.14 -7.35 12.46
C LYS A 103 -2.94 -6.40 12.58
N SER A 104 -1.80 -6.73 11.95
CA SER A 104 -0.56 -5.95 11.97
C SER A 104 -0.45 -4.96 10.81
N SER A 105 -1.39 -4.95 9.86
CA SER A 105 -1.37 -4.05 8.71
C SER A 105 -1.77 -2.64 9.12
N PRO A 106 -1.09 -1.59 8.60
CA PRO A 106 -1.49 -0.22 8.87
C PRO A 106 -2.89 0.07 8.34
N ALA A 107 -3.48 1.16 8.83
CA ALA A 107 -4.74 1.67 8.32
C ALA A 107 -4.63 1.97 6.81
N LEU A 108 -5.66 1.63 6.05
CA LEU A 108 -5.68 1.88 4.60
C LEU A 108 -5.70 3.39 4.30
N PHE A 109 -6.49 4.12 5.07
CA PHE A 109 -6.51 5.57 5.08
C PHE A 109 -6.06 6.06 6.47
N GLY A 110 -5.10 6.97 6.50
CA GLY A 110 -4.77 7.75 7.68
C GLY A 110 -5.77 8.91 7.87
N PRO A 111 -5.59 9.76 8.89
CA PRO A 111 -6.39 10.96 9.07
C PRO A 111 -6.10 11.96 7.95
N LEU A 112 -6.93 11.93 6.91
CA LEU A 112 -6.81 12.74 5.70
C LEU A 112 -6.70 14.24 6.00
N TYR A 113 -7.37 14.69 7.06
CA TYR A 113 -7.37 16.08 7.55
C TYR A 113 -6.06 16.53 8.19
N ARG A 114 -5.09 15.63 8.38
CA ARG A 114 -3.75 15.94 8.91
C ARG A 114 -2.65 15.96 7.85
N ALA A 115 -2.99 15.72 6.58
CA ALA A 115 -2.02 15.83 5.52
C ALA A 115 -1.54 17.29 5.38
N ASP A 116 -0.25 17.51 5.61
CA ASP A 116 0.40 18.82 5.56
C ASP A 116 1.06 19.11 4.19
N SER A 117 1.14 18.08 3.35
CA SER A 117 1.83 18.12 2.07
C SER A 117 1.22 17.11 1.11
N LEU A 118 1.32 17.37 -0.21
CA LEU A 118 0.87 16.43 -1.24
C LEU A 118 1.61 15.08 -1.13
N THR A 119 2.89 15.11 -0.78
CA THR A 119 3.68 13.90 -0.55
C THR A 119 3.13 13.13 0.64
N GLY A 120 2.95 13.75 1.81
CA GLY A 120 2.39 13.11 3.00
C GLY A 120 0.95 12.61 2.77
N PHE A 121 0.18 13.31 1.94
CA PHE A 121 -1.12 12.84 1.48
C PHE A 121 -1.00 11.46 0.82
N TRP A 122 -0.20 11.34 -0.24
CA TRP A 122 -0.09 10.10 -1.02
C TRP A 122 0.74 8.99 -0.39
N SER A 123 1.70 9.32 0.50
CA SER A 123 2.60 8.31 1.07
C SER A 123 2.22 7.84 2.47
N GLU A 124 1.44 8.63 3.23
CA GLU A 124 1.18 8.34 4.65
C GLU A 124 -0.32 8.29 5.01
N THR A 125 -1.18 8.94 4.24
CA THR A 125 -2.60 9.08 4.60
C THR A 125 -3.56 8.52 3.55
N TRP A 126 -3.21 8.49 2.27
CA TRP A 126 -4.07 8.00 1.20
C TRP A 126 -3.60 6.64 0.68
N HIS A 127 -4.49 5.63 0.73
CA HIS A 127 -4.23 4.26 0.26
C HIS A 127 -2.84 3.71 0.62
N ASN A 128 -2.55 3.61 1.91
CA ASN A 128 -1.27 3.09 2.43
C ASN A 128 -0.90 1.68 1.93
N ALA A 129 -1.87 0.92 1.40
CA ALA A 129 -1.62 -0.33 0.70
C ALA A 129 -0.66 -0.18 -0.49
N PHE A 130 -0.69 0.96 -1.19
CA PHE A 130 0.18 1.22 -2.35
C PHE A 130 1.47 1.95 -1.97
N ALA A 131 1.52 2.64 -0.83
CA ALA A 131 2.70 3.39 -0.41
C ALA A 131 3.95 2.50 -0.31
N SER A 132 3.85 1.34 0.36
CA SER A 132 4.99 0.42 0.52
C SER A 132 5.45 -0.22 -0.81
N PRO A 133 4.57 -0.79 -1.65
CA PRO A 133 4.92 -1.26 -2.99
C PRO A 133 5.53 -0.17 -3.87
N CYS A 134 4.92 1.01 -3.96
CA CYS A 134 5.41 2.09 -4.81
C CYS A 134 6.76 2.63 -4.33
N THR A 135 6.96 2.69 -3.02
CA THR A 135 8.25 3.06 -2.43
C THR A 135 9.32 2.03 -2.78
N SER A 136 9.01 0.75 -2.64
CA SER A 136 9.97 -0.34 -2.77
C SER A 136 10.30 -0.69 -4.22
N LEU A 137 9.33 -0.58 -5.13
CA LEU A 137 9.44 -1.02 -6.52
C LEU A 137 9.84 0.10 -7.47
N ALA A 138 9.44 1.34 -7.20
CA ALA A 138 9.71 2.48 -8.08
C ALA A 138 10.62 3.51 -7.41
N TYR A 139 10.19 4.09 -6.29
CA TYR A 139 10.89 5.23 -5.69
C TYR A 139 12.32 4.89 -5.24
N ALA A 140 12.48 3.87 -4.39
CA ALA A 140 13.78 3.54 -3.81
C ALA A 140 14.79 3.02 -4.85
N PRO A 141 14.40 2.17 -5.82
CA PRO A 141 15.27 1.80 -6.93
C PRO A 141 15.74 3.03 -7.71
N LEU A 142 14.82 3.84 -8.23
CA LEU A 142 15.17 5.02 -9.05
C LEU A 142 16.05 6.02 -8.28
N ARG A 143 15.68 6.34 -7.04
CA ARG A 143 16.45 7.25 -6.18
C ARG A 143 17.87 6.74 -5.89
N LYS A 144 18.08 5.43 -5.76
CA LYS A 144 19.38 4.84 -5.40
C LYS A 144 20.24 4.48 -6.62
N THR A 145 19.64 4.15 -7.76
CA THR A 145 20.37 3.72 -8.96
C THR A 145 20.75 4.88 -9.87
N LEU A 146 19.85 5.85 -10.11
CA LEU A 146 20.09 6.97 -11.02
C LEU A 146 21.34 7.81 -10.65
N PRO A 147 21.63 8.11 -9.37
CA PRO A 147 22.85 8.82 -9.02
C PRO A 147 24.14 8.07 -9.38
N LYS A 148 24.08 6.73 -9.45
CA LYS A 148 25.23 5.91 -9.88
C LYS A 148 25.55 6.08 -11.36
N TYR A 149 24.61 6.60 -12.14
CA TYR A 149 24.76 6.91 -13.56
C TYR A 149 24.98 8.41 -13.83
N GLY A 150 25.35 9.19 -12.80
CA GLY A 150 25.64 10.62 -12.94
C GLY A 150 24.42 11.55 -12.86
N VAL A 151 23.23 11.03 -12.58
CA VAL A 151 22.03 11.87 -12.40
C VAL A 151 22.09 12.61 -11.06
N PRO A 152 21.88 13.94 -11.03
CA PRO A 152 21.84 14.69 -9.77
C PRO A 152 20.79 14.14 -8.81
N VAL A 153 21.12 14.11 -7.51
CA VAL A 153 20.26 13.50 -6.47
C VAL A 153 18.85 14.10 -6.45
N GLN A 154 18.71 15.40 -6.71
CA GLN A 154 17.39 16.06 -6.76
C GLN A 154 16.54 15.53 -7.92
N VAL A 155 17.14 15.37 -9.11
CA VAL A 155 16.47 14.81 -10.29
C VAL A 155 16.10 13.35 -10.05
N ALA A 156 17.01 12.56 -9.46
CA ALA A 156 16.74 11.16 -9.12
C ALA A 156 15.58 11.01 -8.11
N ARG A 157 15.43 11.94 -7.16
CA ARG A 157 14.29 11.97 -6.23
C ARG A 157 12.98 12.26 -6.98
N SER A 158 12.96 13.28 -7.83
CA SER A 158 11.76 13.62 -8.62
C SER A 158 11.35 12.49 -9.55
N LEU A 159 12.31 11.85 -10.23
CA LEU A 159 12.05 10.67 -11.07
C LEU A 159 11.54 9.49 -10.25
N GLY A 160 12.03 9.30 -9.02
CA GLY A 160 11.51 8.31 -8.10
C GLY A 160 10.04 8.55 -7.72
N VAL A 161 9.66 9.80 -7.47
CA VAL A 161 8.26 10.18 -7.18
C VAL A 161 7.39 9.92 -8.41
N LEU A 162 7.82 10.38 -9.59
CA LEU A 162 7.10 10.15 -10.85
C LEU A 162 6.93 8.65 -11.13
N GLY A 163 7.97 7.85 -10.95
CA GLY A 163 7.90 6.39 -11.11
C GLY A 163 6.92 5.73 -10.14
N ALA A 164 6.82 6.23 -8.90
CA ALA A 164 5.85 5.75 -7.93
C ALA A 164 4.40 6.07 -8.35
N PHE A 165 4.14 7.27 -8.87
CA PHE A 165 2.82 7.63 -9.40
C PHE A 165 2.47 6.85 -10.67
N VAL A 166 3.43 6.62 -11.56
CA VAL A 166 3.23 5.80 -12.77
C VAL A 166 2.90 4.35 -12.42
N LEU A 167 3.50 3.80 -11.37
CA LEU A 167 3.20 2.44 -10.91
C LEU A 167 1.81 2.33 -10.25
N MET A 168 1.30 3.44 -9.71
CA MET A 168 0.00 3.51 -9.04
C MET A 168 -1.16 3.74 -10.01
N ALA A 169 -0.89 4.30 -11.19
CA ALA A 169 -1.86 4.57 -12.26
C ALA A 169 -2.26 3.30 -13.01
#